data_AF-A0A5B7D4S1-F1
#
_entry.id   AF-A0A5B7D4S1-F1
#
_cell.length_a   1.000
_cell.length_b   1.000
_cell.length_c   1.000
_cell.angle_alpha   90.00
_cell.angle_beta   90.00
_cell.angle_gamma   90.00
#
_symmetry.space_group_name_H-M   'P 1'
#
loop_
_entity.id
_entity.type
_entity.pdbx_description
1 polymer ?
#
loop_
_entity_poly.entity_id
_entity_poly.type
_entity_poly.pdbx_seq_one_letter_code
_entity_poly.pdbx_strand_id
1 'polypeptide(L)'
;MDESELEELSATVYDILRTLRDPEKDATLEDLDVIQEDKVKVEKFSEDKYLVKVEFVPTVPHCSLATLIGLCIRQKLQQCLPYPCKVDINIAPGTHTTEEDVNKQINDKERVAAALENPSLMQVVEKCLEEKDF
;
A
#
# COMPACT_ATOMS: atom_id res chain seq x y z
N MET A 1 -22.44 -11.96 -0.04
CA MET A 1 -21.07 -11.58 -0.35
C MET A 1 -20.21 -12.70 0.11
N ASP A 2 -19.91 -13.52 -0.87
CA ASP A 2 -19.41 -14.88 -0.70
C ASP A 2 -17.87 -14.83 -0.70
N GLU A 3 -17.21 -15.85 -0.15
CA GLU A 3 -15.74 -15.90 -0.05
C GLU A 3 -15.03 -15.63 -1.39
N SER A 4 -15.65 -16.06 -2.50
CA SER A 4 -15.16 -15.82 -3.85
C SER A 4 -15.09 -14.34 -4.23
N GLU A 5 -16.06 -13.51 -3.81
CA GLU A 5 -16.03 -12.08 -4.14
C GLU A 5 -14.87 -11.37 -3.41
N LEU A 6 -14.57 -11.77 -2.18
CA LEU A 6 -13.44 -11.24 -1.41
C LEU A 6 -12.10 -11.62 -2.05
N GLU A 7 -12.01 -12.84 -2.60
CA GLU A 7 -10.83 -13.31 -3.31
C GLU A 7 -10.61 -12.52 -4.62
N GLU A 8 -11.66 -12.30 -5.41
CA GLU A 8 -11.60 -11.46 -6.61
C GLU A 8 -11.20 -10.00 -6.29
N LEU A 9 -11.72 -9.46 -5.18
CA LEU A 9 -11.32 -8.15 -4.67
C LEU A 9 -9.85 -8.11 -4.27
N SER A 10 -9.34 -9.16 -3.60
CA SER A 10 -7.93 -9.23 -3.23
C SER A 10 -7.00 -9.29 -4.44
N ALA A 11 -7.37 -10.06 -5.47
CA ALA A 11 -6.63 -10.11 -6.74
C ALA A 11 -6.66 -8.75 -7.44
N THR A 12 -7.80 -8.05 -7.42
CA THR A 12 -7.93 -6.70 -7.98
C THR A 12 -7.04 -5.70 -7.24
N VAL A 13 -7.02 -5.75 -5.90
CA VAL A 13 -6.13 -4.93 -5.07
C VAL A 13 -4.67 -5.22 -5.41
N TYR A 14 -4.28 -6.49 -5.52
CA TYR A 14 -2.93 -6.88 -5.90
C TYR A 14 -2.54 -6.34 -7.29
N ASP A 15 -3.43 -6.45 -8.28
CA ASP A 15 -3.20 -5.95 -9.65
C ASP A 15 -3.00 -4.42 -9.69
N ILE A 16 -3.72 -3.68 -8.83
CA ILE A 16 -3.52 -2.24 -8.66
C ILE A 16 -2.16 -1.93 -8.00
N LEU A 17 -1.71 -2.75 -7.06
CA LEU A 17 -0.48 -2.52 -6.30
C LEU A 17 0.78 -2.95 -7.05
N ARG A 18 0.72 -4.00 -7.86
CA ARG A 18 1.87 -4.47 -8.66
C ARG A 18 2.34 -3.46 -9.70
N THR A 19 1.48 -2.54 -10.14
CA THR A 19 1.84 -1.50 -11.11
C THR A 19 2.57 -0.32 -10.45
N LEU A 20 2.55 -0.23 -9.11
CA LEU A 20 3.27 0.81 -8.37
C LEU A 20 4.78 0.67 -8.56
N ARG A 21 5.43 1.82 -8.70
CA ARG A 21 6.89 1.92 -8.77
C ARG A 21 7.50 2.23 -7.42
N ASP A 22 8.73 1.79 -7.26
CA ASP A 22 9.55 2.17 -6.12
C ASP A 22 10.01 3.64 -6.25
N PRO A 23 9.96 4.44 -5.17
CA PRO A 23 10.34 5.86 -5.22
C PRO A 23 11.83 6.09 -5.51
N GLU A 24 12.69 5.11 -5.23
CA GLU A 24 14.13 5.16 -5.45
C GLU A 24 14.59 4.35 -6.67
N LYS A 25 13.89 3.28 -7.04
CA LYS A 25 14.26 2.39 -8.15
C LYS A 25 13.27 2.48 -9.32
N ASP A 26 13.78 2.42 -10.56
CA ASP A 26 12.94 2.30 -11.76
C ASP A 26 12.47 0.84 -11.95
N ALA A 27 11.81 0.28 -10.94
CA ALA A 27 11.24 -1.05 -10.92
C ALA A 27 9.91 -1.01 -10.18
N THR A 28 9.01 -1.96 -10.47
CA THR A 28 7.73 -2.06 -9.77
C THR A 28 7.91 -2.74 -8.41
N LEU A 29 6.96 -2.52 -7.51
CA LEU A 29 6.92 -3.19 -6.21
C LEU A 29 6.85 -4.72 -6.36
N GLU A 30 6.23 -5.22 -7.43
CA GLU A 30 6.21 -6.65 -7.76
C GLU A 30 7.60 -7.16 -8.18
N ASP A 31 8.29 -6.46 -9.08
CA ASP A 31 9.62 -6.87 -9.58
C ASP A 31 10.67 -6.92 -8.45
N LEU A 32 10.46 -6.10 -7.42
CA LEU A 32 11.28 -6.01 -6.23
C LEU A 32 10.87 -6.97 -5.10
N ASP A 33 9.87 -7.83 -5.33
CA ASP A 33 9.27 -8.74 -4.33
C ASP A 33 8.75 -8.01 -3.06
N VAL A 34 8.40 -6.73 -3.21
CA VAL A 34 7.88 -5.89 -2.12
C VAL A 34 6.42 -6.23 -1.83
N ILE A 35 5.64 -6.46 -2.88
CA ILE A 35 4.22 -6.82 -2.78
C ILE A 35 4.02 -8.21 -3.39
N GLN A 36 3.31 -9.06 -2.65
CA GLN A 36 3.01 -10.44 -3.05
C GLN A 36 1.51 -10.69 -2.92
N GLU A 37 0.95 -11.45 -3.86
CA GLU A 37 -0.49 -11.77 -3.88
C GLU A 37 -0.94 -12.45 -2.57
N ASP A 38 -0.15 -13.39 -2.05
CA ASP A 38 -0.44 -14.11 -0.79
C ASP A 38 -0.53 -13.17 0.44
N LYS A 39 0.08 -11.99 0.35
CA LYS A 39 0.15 -10.97 1.40
C LYS A 39 -0.93 -9.90 1.31
N VAL A 40 -1.75 -9.94 0.25
CA VAL A 40 -2.89 -9.04 0.06
C VAL A 40 -4.17 -9.79 0.40
N LYS A 41 -4.91 -9.32 1.40
CA LYS A 41 -6.17 -9.94 1.83
C LYS A 41 -7.25 -8.91 2.00
N VAL A 42 -8.46 -9.23 1.54
CA VAL A 42 -9.64 -8.38 1.73
C VAL A 42 -10.64 -9.12 2.60
N GLU A 43 -11.03 -8.48 3.69
CA GLU A 43 -11.98 -9.03 4.66
C GLU A 43 -13.19 -8.11 4.80
N LYS A 44 -14.34 -8.68 5.13
CA LYS A 44 -15.54 -7.90 5.44
C LYS A 44 -15.43 -7.32 6.84
N PHE A 45 -15.32 -6.00 6.97
CA PHE A 45 -15.23 -5.31 8.25
C PHE A 45 -16.61 -5.00 8.86
N SER A 46 -17.59 -4.64 8.03
CA SER A 46 -18.98 -4.35 8.45
C SER A 46 -19.94 -4.55 7.27
N GLU A 47 -21.25 -4.38 7.49
CA GLU A 47 -22.29 -4.56 6.46
C GLU A 47 -21.96 -3.88 5.13
N ASP A 48 -21.35 -2.67 5.16
CA ASP A 48 -20.95 -1.86 4.00
C ASP A 48 -19.47 -1.42 3.99
N LYS A 49 -18.59 -2.10 4.74
CA LYS A 49 -17.16 -1.72 4.80
C LYS A 49 -16.24 -2.93 4.64
N TYR A 50 -15.18 -2.72 3.87
CA TYR A 50 -14.13 -3.70 3.62
C TYR A 50 -12.86 -3.32 4.39
N LEU A 51 -12.10 -4.32 4.83
CA LEU A 51 -10.77 -4.19 5.39
C LEU A 51 -9.78 -4.80 4.41
N VAL A 52 -8.97 -3.96 3.78
CA VAL A 52 -7.89 -4.38 2.89
C VAL A 52 -6.62 -4.44 3.73
N LYS A 53 -6.11 -5.65 3.96
CA LYS A 53 -4.85 -5.90 4.63
C LYS A 53 -3.77 -6.11 3.59
N VAL A 54 -2.72 -5.30 3.64
CA VAL A 54 -1.58 -5.39 2.74
C VAL A 54 -0.32 -5.54 3.59
N GLU A 55 0.35 -6.68 3.46
CA GLU A 55 1.67 -6.88 4.03
C GLU A 55 2.74 -6.71 2.94
N PHE A 56 3.72 -5.85 3.17
CA PHE A 56 4.78 -5.57 2.19
C PHE A 56 6.17 -5.73 2.81
N VAL A 57 7.15 -6.08 1.97
CA VAL A 57 8.55 -6.28 2.36
C VAL A 57 9.38 -5.14 1.79
N PRO A 58 9.89 -4.19 2.60
CA PRO A 58 10.68 -3.10 2.07
C PRO A 58 11.98 -3.61 1.43
N THR A 59 12.35 -3.06 0.27
CA THR A 59 13.57 -3.44 -0.47
C THR A 59 14.87 -3.16 0.28
N VAL A 60 14.84 -2.18 1.18
CA VAL A 60 15.98 -1.77 2.00
C VAL A 60 15.54 -1.52 3.45
N PRO A 61 16.41 -1.81 4.44
CA PRO A 61 16.13 -1.56 5.85
C PRO A 61 16.29 -0.08 6.23
N HIS A 62 15.85 0.85 5.36
CA HIS A 62 15.81 2.29 5.65
C HIS A 62 14.37 2.71 5.95
N CYS A 63 14.13 3.29 7.14
CA CYS A 63 12.78 3.62 7.64
C CYS A 63 11.99 4.53 6.70
N SER A 64 12.65 5.51 6.07
CA SER A 64 12.01 6.52 5.24
C SER A 64 11.33 5.94 4.00
N LEU A 65 11.97 4.95 3.35
CA LEU A 65 11.41 4.31 2.16
C LEU A 65 10.22 3.45 2.48
N ALA A 66 10.29 2.67 3.56
CA ALA A 66 9.16 1.84 3.97
C ALA A 66 7.91 2.70 4.24
N THR A 67 8.06 3.86 4.87
CA THR A 67 6.96 4.82 5.07
C THR A 67 6.45 5.36 3.73
N LEU A 68 7.34 5.76 2.81
CA LEU A 68 6.95 6.28 1.49
C LEU A 68 6.18 5.24 0.66
N ILE A 69 6.68 4.00 0.62
CA ILE A 69 6.02 2.88 -0.08
C ILE A 69 4.61 2.68 0.51
N GLY A 70 4.49 2.64 1.85
CA GLY A 70 3.20 2.54 2.52
C GLY A 70 2.23 3.69 2.17
N LEU A 71 2.73 4.92 2.08
CA LEU A 71 1.94 6.07 1.64
C LEU A 71 1.47 5.93 0.19
N CYS A 72 2.34 5.45 -0.72
CA CYS A 72 2.00 5.23 -2.12
C CYS A 72 0.92 4.15 -2.29
N ILE A 73 1.08 3.02 -1.61
CA ILE A 73 0.08 1.92 -1.57
C ILE A 73 -1.26 2.47 -1.10
N ARG A 74 -1.25 3.21 0.02
CA ARG A 74 -2.47 3.76 0.59
C ARG A 74 -3.17 4.74 -0.35
N GLN A 75 -2.42 5.65 -0.97
CA GLN A 75 -2.96 6.63 -1.90
C GLN A 75 -3.51 5.95 -3.17
N LYS A 76 -2.81 4.95 -3.72
CA LYS A 76 -3.27 4.19 -4.90
C LYS A 76 -4.60 3.50 -4.60
N LEU A 77 -4.71 2.82 -3.46
CA LEU A 77 -5.94 2.16 -3.06
C LEU A 77 -7.08 3.15 -2.82
N GLN A 78 -6.78 4.32 -2.24
CA GLN A 78 -7.79 5.37 -2.08
C GLN A 78 -8.25 6.00 -3.40
N GLN A 79 -7.41 6.03 -4.43
CA GLN A 79 -7.73 6.55 -5.77
C GLN A 79 -8.49 5.53 -6.62
N CYS A 80 -8.10 4.26 -6.55
CA CYS A 80 -8.64 3.20 -7.41
C CYS A 80 -9.88 2.52 -6.82
N LEU A 81 -10.05 2.46 -5.50
CA LEU A 81 -11.18 1.76 -4.89
C LEU A 81 -12.41 2.68 -4.81
N PRO A 82 -13.53 2.32 -5.48
CA PRO A 82 -14.73 3.16 -5.55
C PRO A 82 -15.59 3.12 -4.28
N TYR A 83 -15.21 2.32 -3.27
CA TYR A 83 -15.99 2.10 -2.05
C TYR A 83 -15.18 2.43 -0.79
N PRO A 84 -15.86 2.84 0.31
CA PRO A 84 -15.20 3.15 1.57
C PRO A 84 -14.64 1.87 2.22
N CYS A 85 -13.34 1.63 2.01
CA CYS A 85 -12.59 0.58 2.65
C CYS A 85 -11.64 1.14 3.71
N LYS A 86 -11.35 0.33 4.71
CA LYS A 86 -10.27 0.54 5.66
C LYS A 86 -9.05 -0.18 5.10
N VAL A 87 -7.96 0.55 4.87
CA VAL A 87 -6.69 -0.03 4.43
C VAL A 87 -5.81 -0.16 5.66
N ASP A 88 -5.31 -1.36 5.91
CA ASP A 88 -4.40 -1.72 6.98
C ASP A 88 -3.11 -2.21 6.33
N ILE A 89 -2.04 -1.43 6.49
CA ILE A 89 -0.77 -1.69 5.80
C ILE A 89 0.28 -2.02 6.84
N ASN A 90 0.94 -3.16 6.68
CA ASN A 90 1.96 -3.63 7.59
C ASN A 90 3.23 -4.03 6.85
N ILE A 91 4.37 -3.73 7.45
CA ILE A 91 5.63 -4.32 7.05
C ILE A 91 5.67 -5.76 7.55
N ALA A 92 6.15 -6.68 6.71
CA ALA A 92 6.34 -8.07 7.09
C ALA A 92 7.26 -8.20 8.32
N PRO A 93 6.89 -8.99 9.34
CA PRO A 93 7.60 -9.03 10.62
C PRO A 93 9.04 -9.54 10.45
N GLY A 94 9.98 -8.89 11.15
CA GLY A 94 11.40 -9.27 11.11
C GLY A 94 12.17 -8.79 9.87
N THR A 95 11.52 -8.04 8.96
CA THR A 95 12.18 -7.44 7.79
C THR A 95 12.74 -6.05 8.07
N HIS A 96 12.32 -5.40 9.17
CA HIS A 96 12.69 -4.01 9.45
C HIS A 96 12.80 -3.71 10.94
N THR A 97 13.89 -3.08 11.37
CA THR A 97 14.18 -2.81 12.79
C THR A 97 13.23 -1.80 13.45
N THR A 98 12.49 -1.01 12.66
CA THR A 98 11.49 -0.05 13.12
C THR A 98 10.12 -0.34 12.52
N GLU A 99 9.82 -1.61 12.24
CA GLU A 99 8.54 -2.03 11.65
C GLU A 99 7.33 -1.48 12.40
N GLU A 100 7.33 -1.50 13.74
CA GLU A 100 6.21 -1.03 14.56
C GLU A 100 5.97 0.47 14.42
N ASP A 101 7.05 1.25 14.33
CA ASP A 101 6.97 2.70 14.23
C ASP A 101 6.45 3.09 12.85
N VAL A 102 6.97 2.46 11.80
CA VAL A 102 6.52 2.69 10.42
C VAL A 102 5.07 2.25 10.25
N ASN A 103 4.68 1.08 10.77
CA ASN A 103 3.29 0.62 10.76
C ASN A 103 2.36 1.62 11.45
N LYS A 104 2.75 2.18 12.61
CA LYS A 104 1.97 3.24 13.26
C LYS A 104 1.85 4.47 12.38
N GLN A 105 2.94 4.91 11.75
CA GLN A 105 2.93 6.09 10.89
C GLN A 105 2.04 5.91 9.65
N ILE A 106 2.09 4.75 8.98
CA ILE A 106 1.30 4.48 7.77
C ILE A 106 -0.18 4.28 8.11
N ASN A 107 -0.51 3.75 9.30
CA ASN A 107 -1.90 3.54 9.70
C ASN A 107 -2.56 4.80 10.31
N ASP A 108 -1.77 5.76 10.80
CA ASP A 108 -2.25 7.02 11.35
C ASP A 108 -2.87 7.93 10.27
N LYS A 109 -4.20 8.08 10.32
CA LYS A 109 -4.96 8.85 9.32
C LYS A 109 -4.57 10.32 9.23
N GLU A 110 -4.29 10.95 10.37
CA GLU A 110 -3.97 12.38 10.42
C GLU A 110 -2.56 12.62 9.87
N ARG A 111 -1.60 11.77 10.22
CA ARG A 111 -0.25 11.82 9.64
C ARG A 111 -0.23 11.54 8.16
N VAL A 112 -0.94 10.52 7.68
CA VAL A 112 -1.00 10.23 6.24
C VAL A 112 -1.65 11.39 5.49
N ALA A 113 -2.75 11.95 5.99
CA ALA A 113 -3.37 13.12 5.37
C ALA A 113 -2.39 14.31 5.30
N ALA A 114 -1.72 14.64 6.42
CA ALA A 114 -0.73 15.71 6.45
C ALA A 114 0.48 15.44 5.53
N ALA A 115 0.89 14.18 5.37
CA ALA A 115 1.95 13.78 4.45
C ALA A 115 1.54 13.98 2.99
N LEU A 116 0.28 13.66 2.64
CA LEU A 116 -0.27 13.86 1.30
C LEU A 116 -0.52 15.34 0.98
N GLU A 117 -0.76 16.19 1.99
CA GLU A 117 -0.82 17.65 1.84
C GLU A 117 0.56 18.29 1.65
N ASN A 118 1.65 17.56 1.94
CA ASN A 118 3.00 18.07 1.73
C ASN A 118 3.41 17.92 0.27
N PRO A 119 3.66 19.02 -0.46
CA PRO A 119 3.96 18.97 -1.89
C PRO A 119 5.23 18.16 -2.22
N SER A 120 6.22 18.15 -1.33
CA SER A 120 7.46 17.38 -1.56
C SER A 120 7.21 15.88 -1.52
N LEU A 121 6.37 15.42 -0.59
CA LEU A 121 5.99 14.01 -0.48
C LEU A 121 5.00 13.63 -1.57
N MET A 122 4.04 14.51 -1.87
CA MET A 122 3.06 14.31 -2.93
C MET A 122 3.75 14.09 -4.28
N GLN A 123 4.77 14.87 -4.62
CA GLN A 123 5.53 14.66 -5.87
C GLN A 123 6.18 13.27 -5.96
N VAL A 124 6.70 12.75 -4.84
CA VAL A 124 7.30 11.40 -4.79
C VAL A 124 6.21 10.34 -4.92
N VAL A 125 5.09 10.52 -4.22
CA VAL A 125 3.94 9.61 -4.29
C VAL A 125 3.37 9.59 -5.70
N GLU A 126 3.11 10.75 -6.31
CA GLU A 126 2.63 10.87 -7.70
C GLU A 126 3.55 10.13 -8.67
N LYS A 127 4.87 10.29 -8.53
CA LYS A 127 5.85 9.58 -9.36
C LYS A 127 5.79 8.05 -9.18
N CYS A 128 5.45 7.55 -7.99
CA CYS A 128 5.24 6.12 -7.76
C CYS A 128 3.91 5.62 -8.33
N LEU A 129 2.92 6.51 -8.42
CA LEU A 129 1.60 6.26 -9.00
C LEU A 129 1.59 6.41 -10.52
N GLU A 130 2.59 7.08 -11.12
CA GLU A 130 2.72 7.27 -12.57
C GLU A 130 2.82 5.92 -13.29
N GLU A 131 1.70 5.51 -13.86
CA GLU A 131 1.63 4.42 -14.81
C GLU A 131 2.25 4.90 -16.13
N LYS A 132 3.43 4.40 -16.48
CA LYS A 132 3.93 4.58 -17.85
C LYS A 132 3.04 3.73 -18.76
N ASP A 133 2.08 4.36 -19.41
CA ASP A 133 1.49 3.90 -20.66
C ASP A 133 2.66 3.49 -21.58
N PHE A 134 2.79 2.19 -21.85
CA PHE A 134 3.69 1.67 -22.87
C PHE A 134 2.99 1.70 -24.23
#